data_AF-A0A8H3ZWH0-F1
#
_entry.id   AF-A0A8H3ZWH0-F1
#
_cell.length_a   1.000
_cell.length_b   1.000
_cell.length_c   1.000
_cell.angle_alpha   90.00
_cell.angle_beta   90.00
_cell.angle_gamma   90.00
#
_symmetry.space_group_name_H-M   'P 1'
#
loop_
_entity.id
_entity.type
_entity.pdbx_description
1 polymer ?
#
loop_
_entity_poly.entity_id
_entity_poly.type
_entity_poly.pdbx_seq_one_letter_code
_entity_poly.pdbx_strand_id
1 'polypeptide(L)'
;YFIMSFDRLIRFVDEEGRTSYGDLDKPLAAKEIIGTQVTVVVGTLQYGFTGTNEKRTVAKLLNPVPDAPSVLCAGLNYKLHSNETNFVIPTKPVIFMTPAERLTGPLDDIVAHDDAQPMLDYEGELVFVLSKDAKDVKEEDALDYVLGYTIGNDVSARSLVPVEISGNQMGHSKSFDTFGPIGPCITSTKLIPDPQALHLVTTVNGEKRQDTKIGEMIFSVKQLIAYASKNRTLKQGTVVMTGTPNGVGWFSNVATMATINQEIRNVAVIGGTGLLGSLISKELIQSGLFNVTILSRGQGVDASLGANLAMDAVVSALSREAIPLQIQLIDAAATAGVKRFIPSEFGLNLQDPQIRKFPNYKHKVQVEEYLERKARSHGITYTYIYNNVFIDLSIETGVVLDLEGRKARLYNGGKRAVSMITMPTAARAVVAVLKHSEETKNRPVYVHEGLMSQKEILGHAKEVISGGEWHEEQVHLEELEKHLVAQATVDGPKMGVFHVYAVKGAFGDGLGNQYGETDNQLLGIQPLSKEGVKKMLAGIIAKK
;
A
#
# COMPACT_ATOMS: atom_id res chain seq x y z
N TYR A 1 10.93 -39.62 -34.36
CA TYR A 1 10.74 -39.82 -32.91
C TYR A 1 11.19 -38.56 -32.23
N PHE A 2 10.31 -37.90 -31.47
CA PHE A 2 10.66 -36.73 -30.66
C PHE A 2 11.50 -37.22 -29.48
N ILE A 3 12.78 -36.87 -29.43
CA ILE A 3 13.70 -37.25 -28.35
C ILE A 3 13.77 -36.08 -27.37
N MET A 4 13.51 -36.33 -26.09
CA MET A 4 13.69 -35.35 -25.01
C MET A 4 14.83 -35.80 -24.12
N SER A 5 16.04 -35.32 -24.43
CA SER A 5 17.25 -35.61 -23.66
C SER A 5 17.64 -34.42 -22.78
N PHE A 6 16.73 -33.97 -21.90
CA PHE A 6 17.07 -33.00 -20.87
C PHE A 6 16.29 -33.24 -19.58
N ASP A 7 16.89 -32.87 -18.46
CA ASP A 7 16.20 -32.80 -17.17
C ASP A 7 15.78 -31.35 -16.84
N ARG A 8 16.61 -30.35 -17.16
CA ARG A 8 16.39 -28.92 -16.92
C ARG A 8 16.95 -28.08 -18.07
N LEU A 9 16.12 -27.83 -19.07
CA LEU A 9 16.50 -27.10 -20.27
C LEU A 9 16.62 -25.60 -20.00
N ILE A 10 17.78 -25.02 -20.31
CA ILE A 10 17.99 -23.57 -20.40
C ILE A 10 18.31 -23.14 -21.82
N ARG A 11 18.05 -21.88 -22.13
CA ARG A 11 18.58 -21.21 -23.33
C ARG A 11 19.50 -20.08 -22.89
N PHE A 12 20.67 -20.01 -23.49
CA PHE A 12 21.70 -19.08 -23.04
C PHE A 12 22.61 -18.60 -24.17
N VAL A 13 23.30 -17.50 -23.91
CA VAL A 13 24.47 -17.04 -24.67
C VAL A 13 25.72 -17.47 -23.91
N ASP A 14 26.68 -18.06 -24.59
CA ASP A 14 27.98 -18.41 -24.02
C ASP A 14 29.00 -17.26 -24.08
N GLU A 15 30.20 -17.47 -23.56
CA GLU A 15 31.28 -16.47 -23.52
C GLU A 15 31.78 -16.05 -24.92
N GLU A 16 31.49 -16.84 -25.95
CA GLU A 16 31.80 -16.54 -27.35
C GLU A 16 30.64 -15.84 -28.07
N GLY A 17 29.54 -15.53 -27.37
CA GLY A 17 28.36 -14.89 -27.95
C GLY A 17 27.43 -15.84 -28.70
N ARG A 18 27.65 -17.16 -28.65
CA ARG A 18 26.81 -18.15 -29.33
C ARG A 18 25.57 -18.44 -28.49
N THR A 19 24.41 -18.42 -29.13
CA THR A 19 23.16 -18.86 -28.48
C THR A 19 23.03 -20.37 -28.57
N SER A 20 22.71 -21.03 -27.46
CA SER A 20 22.58 -22.48 -27.38
C SER A 20 21.55 -22.89 -26.32
N TYR A 21 21.14 -24.16 -26.37
CA TYR A 21 20.42 -24.79 -25.28
C TYR A 21 21.38 -25.62 -24.42
N GLY A 22 21.09 -25.71 -23.13
CA GLY A 22 21.87 -26.47 -22.16
C GLY A 22 20.98 -27.24 -21.19
N ASP A 23 21.53 -28.29 -20.60
CA ASP A 23 20.89 -29.05 -19.51
C ASP A 23 21.60 -28.75 -18.18
N LEU A 24 20.83 -28.35 -17.16
CA LEU A 24 21.32 -28.07 -15.82
C LEU A 24 21.30 -29.34 -14.95
N ASP A 25 22.49 -29.71 -14.46
CA ASP A 25 22.68 -30.88 -13.60
C ASP A 25 21.86 -30.80 -12.29
N LYS A 26 21.65 -29.59 -11.76
CA LYS A 26 20.93 -29.34 -10.49
C LYS A 26 20.10 -28.05 -10.54
N PRO A 27 19.06 -27.90 -9.69
CA PRO A 27 18.34 -26.65 -9.59
C PRO A 27 19.24 -25.54 -9.03
N LEU A 28 19.19 -24.36 -9.65
CA LEU A 28 19.93 -23.16 -9.29
C LEU A 28 19.02 -21.94 -9.45
N ALA A 29 19.25 -20.89 -8.66
CA ALA A 29 18.59 -19.62 -8.89
C ALA A 29 19.10 -18.99 -10.21
N ALA A 30 18.26 -18.17 -10.87
CA ALA A 30 18.60 -17.59 -12.18
C ALA A 30 19.98 -16.90 -12.21
N LYS A 31 20.30 -16.11 -11.18
CA LYS A 31 21.59 -15.40 -11.07
C LYS A 31 22.78 -16.35 -10.87
N GLU A 32 22.57 -17.47 -10.20
CA GLU A 32 23.63 -18.45 -9.89
C GLU A 32 24.00 -19.32 -11.10
N ILE A 33 23.17 -19.32 -12.15
CA ILE A 33 23.46 -20.06 -13.38
C ILE A 33 24.51 -19.34 -14.23
N ILE A 34 24.59 -18.01 -14.16
CA ILE A 34 25.61 -17.24 -14.87
C ILE A 34 27.01 -17.63 -14.37
N GLY A 35 27.91 -17.95 -15.29
CA GLY A 35 29.25 -18.46 -15.02
C GLY A 35 29.34 -19.97 -14.78
N THR A 36 28.22 -20.69 -14.77
CA THR A 36 28.23 -22.16 -14.63
C THR A 36 28.45 -22.84 -15.97
N GLN A 37 29.10 -24.01 -15.95
CA GLN A 37 29.18 -24.88 -17.11
C GLN A 37 27.96 -25.79 -17.19
N VAL A 38 27.34 -25.85 -18.37
CA VAL A 38 26.19 -26.71 -18.67
C VAL A 38 26.50 -27.62 -19.83
N THR A 39 25.88 -28.79 -19.84
CA THR A 39 25.97 -29.72 -20.98
C THR A 39 25.11 -29.18 -22.11
N VAL A 40 25.70 -28.97 -23.29
CA VAL A 40 24.99 -28.45 -24.46
C VAL A 40 24.02 -29.51 -24.96
N VAL A 41 22.80 -29.10 -25.29
CA VAL A 41 21.80 -29.91 -25.97
C VAL A 41 21.50 -29.29 -27.33
N VAL A 42 21.42 -30.12 -28.36
CA VAL A 42 21.16 -29.68 -29.74
C VAL A 42 19.76 -30.07 -30.14
N GLY A 43 19.03 -29.13 -30.74
CA GLY A 43 17.67 -29.35 -31.19
C GLY A 43 16.80 -28.12 -31.06
N THR A 44 15.50 -28.33 -31.12
CA THR A 44 14.48 -27.28 -31.00
C THR A 44 13.25 -27.84 -30.29
N LEU A 45 12.37 -26.96 -29.82
CA LEU A 45 11.09 -27.38 -29.25
C LEU A 45 10.23 -28.18 -30.23
N GLN A 46 10.34 -27.92 -31.53
CA GLN A 46 9.58 -28.61 -32.58
C GLN A 46 10.10 -30.02 -32.85
N TYR A 47 11.42 -30.19 -32.90
CA TYR A 47 12.07 -31.44 -33.32
C TYR A 47 12.65 -32.28 -32.17
N GLY A 48 12.62 -31.76 -30.95
CA GLY A 48 13.19 -32.40 -29.77
C GLY A 48 14.64 -31.98 -29.53
N PHE A 49 15.22 -32.48 -28.45
CA PHE A 49 16.57 -32.16 -27.99
C PHE A 49 17.39 -33.43 -27.76
N THR A 50 18.63 -33.41 -28.22
CA THR A 50 19.61 -34.49 -28.04
C THR A 50 20.78 -33.97 -27.20
N GLY A 51 21.14 -34.70 -26.14
CA GLY A 51 22.32 -34.42 -25.34
C GLY A 51 23.60 -34.54 -26.14
N THR A 52 24.56 -33.66 -25.85
CA THR A 52 25.93 -33.77 -26.36
C THR A 52 26.89 -34.04 -25.19
N ASN A 53 28.16 -34.28 -25.50
CA ASN A 53 29.22 -34.32 -24.47
C ASN A 53 29.92 -32.95 -24.32
N GLU A 54 29.46 -31.94 -25.05
CA GLU A 54 30.04 -30.60 -25.01
C GLU A 54 29.53 -29.85 -23.78
N LYS A 55 30.44 -29.15 -23.09
CA LYS A 55 30.10 -28.24 -22.00
C LYS A 55 30.46 -26.81 -22.38
N ARG A 56 29.59 -25.87 -22.04
CA ARG A 56 29.82 -24.43 -22.25
C ARG A 56 29.43 -23.63 -21.03
N THR A 57 30.15 -22.52 -20.81
CA THR A 57 29.88 -21.58 -19.72
C THR A 57 28.72 -20.66 -20.11
N VAL A 58 27.78 -20.45 -19.19
CA VAL A 58 26.64 -19.54 -19.39
C VAL A 58 27.07 -18.10 -19.14
N ALA A 59 27.06 -17.24 -20.17
CA ALA A 59 27.33 -15.81 -20.02
C ALA A 59 26.05 -14.98 -19.82
N LYS A 60 24.95 -15.34 -20.49
CA LYS A 60 23.63 -14.72 -20.31
C LYS A 60 22.52 -15.76 -20.42
N LEU A 61 21.57 -15.73 -19.48
CA LEU A 61 20.32 -16.50 -19.60
C LEU A 61 19.30 -15.79 -20.49
N LEU A 62 18.54 -16.57 -21.25
CA LEU A 62 17.52 -16.11 -22.19
C LEU A 62 16.16 -16.73 -21.86
N ASN A 63 15.10 -16.19 -22.47
CA ASN A 63 13.81 -16.87 -22.58
C ASN A 63 14.03 -18.29 -23.18
N PRO A 64 13.62 -19.39 -22.48
CA PRO A 64 13.80 -20.75 -22.96
C PRO A 64 12.85 -21.15 -24.11
N VAL A 65 11.86 -20.32 -24.46
CA VAL A 65 10.84 -20.56 -25.50
C VAL A 65 10.77 -19.35 -26.45
N PRO A 66 11.82 -19.08 -27.25
CA PRO A 66 11.86 -17.89 -28.11
C PRO A 66 10.82 -17.92 -29.24
N ASP A 67 10.42 -19.11 -29.69
CA ASP A 67 9.53 -19.31 -30.83
C ASP A 67 8.12 -19.77 -30.39
N ALA A 68 7.67 -19.34 -29.21
CA ALA A 68 6.34 -19.67 -28.71
C ALA A 68 5.28 -19.16 -29.70
N PRO A 69 4.31 -19.99 -30.15
CA PRO A 69 3.27 -19.55 -31.08
C PRO A 69 2.24 -18.61 -30.43
N SER A 70 2.05 -18.73 -29.12
CA SER A 70 1.16 -17.89 -28.32
C SER A 70 1.42 -18.10 -26.83
N VAL A 71 0.93 -17.19 -26.01
CA VAL A 71 0.85 -17.35 -24.56
C VAL A 71 -0.61 -17.42 -24.16
N LEU A 72 -0.99 -18.52 -23.52
CA LEU A 72 -2.32 -18.71 -22.94
C LEU A 72 -2.25 -18.43 -21.45
N CYS A 73 -3.20 -17.68 -20.91
CA CYS A 73 -3.23 -17.34 -19.49
C CYS A 73 -4.55 -17.76 -18.86
N ALA A 74 -4.49 -18.21 -17.60
CA ALA A 74 -5.66 -18.54 -16.79
C ALA A 74 -5.89 -17.49 -15.71
N GLY A 75 -6.94 -16.68 -15.86
CA GLY A 75 -7.35 -15.72 -14.84
C GLY A 75 -8.12 -16.39 -13.69
N LEU A 76 -8.06 -15.80 -12.50
CA LEU A 76 -8.87 -16.18 -11.34
C LEU A 76 -8.79 -17.67 -10.98
N ASN A 77 -7.61 -18.27 -11.10
CA ASN A 77 -7.44 -19.72 -10.93
C ASN A 77 -7.02 -20.15 -9.51
N TYR A 78 -7.12 -19.27 -8.50
CA TYR A 78 -6.88 -19.60 -7.10
C TYR A 78 -8.05 -19.14 -6.23
N LYS A 79 -8.46 -19.98 -5.27
CA LYS A 79 -9.61 -19.69 -4.38
C LYS A 79 -9.40 -18.45 -3.53
N LEU A 80 -8.22 -18.30 -2.93
CA LEU A 80 -7.89 -17.14 -2.08
C LEU A 80 -7.75 -15.85 -2.89
N HIS A 81 -7.26 -15.93 -4.14
CA HIS A 81 -7.22 -14.78 -5.05
C HIS A 81 -8.65 -14.32 -5.45
N SER A 82 -9.56 -15.28 -5.65
CA SER A 82 -10.97 -14.98 -5.93
C SER A 82 -11.66 -14.30 -4.72
N ASN A 83 -11.27 -14.66 -3.49
CA ASN A 83 -11.78 -14.01 -2.28
C ASN A 83 -11.25 -12.58 -2.09
N GLU A 84 -9.99 -12.31 -2.44
CA GLU A 84 -9.42 -10.95 -2.39
C GLU A 84 -10.05 -10.01 -3.42
N THR A 85 -10.46 -10.54 -4.57
CA THR A 85 -11.01 -9.77 -5.70
C THR A 85 -12.52 -9.52 -5.64
N ASN A 86 -13.25 -10.11 -4.67
CA ASN A 86 -14.73 -10.19 -4.65
C ASN A 86 -15.35 -10.78 -5.94
N PHE A 87 -14.56 -11.44 -6.80
CA PHE A 87 -15.09 -12.08 -7.99
C PHE A 87 -15.80 -13.38 -7.65
N VAL A 88 -16.88 -13.66 -8.39
CA VAL A 88 -17.55 -14.96 -8.32
C VAL A 88 -16.56 -16.03 -8.77
N ILE A 89 -16.32 -17.03 -7.92
CA ILE A 89 -15.46 -18.18 -8.26
C ILE A 89 -15.95 -18.77 -9.58
N PRO A 90 -15.12 -18.80 -10.64
CA PRO A 90 -15.55 -19.30 -11.93
C PRO A 90 -15.92 -20.78 -11.85
N THR A 91 -16.99 -21.17 -12.54
CA THR A 91 -17.36 -22.59 -12.69
C THR A 91 -16.61 -23.29 -13.84
N LYS A 92 -15.88 -22.52 -14.65
CA LYS A 92 -15.04 -22.98 -15.77
C LYS A 92 -13.78 -22.11 -15.85
N PRO A 93 -12.66 -22.63 -16.41
CA PRO A 93 -11.45 -21.84 -16.57
C PRO A 93 -11.68 -20.54 -17.34
N VAL A 94 -11.22 -19.41 -16.79
CA VAL A 94 -11.21 -18.11 -17.47
C VAL A 94 -9.92 -18.00 -18.26
N ILE A 95 -10.02 -18.20 -19.58
CA ILE A 95 -8.85 -18.26 -20.45
C ILE A 95 -8.81 -17.05 -21.37
N PHE A 96 -7.64 -16.42 -21.45
CA PHE A 96 -7.32 -15.38 -22.43
C PHE A 96 -5.96 -15.67 -23.06
N MET A 97 -5.64 -14.94 -24.12
CA MET A 97 -4.41 -15.14 -24.89
C MET A 97 -3.67 -13.80 -24.99
N THR A 98 -2.35 -13.85 -24.92
CA THR A 98 -1.47 -12.71 -25.12
C THR A 98 -0.44 -13.02 -26.21
N PRO A 99 0.12 -12.00 -26.88
CA PRO A 99 1.20 -12.17 -27.85
C PRO A 99 2.42 -12.87 -27.24
N ALA A 100 3.20 -13.56 -28.05
CA ALA A 100 4.42 -14.23 -27.60
C ALA A 100 5.59 -13.24 -27.41
N GLU A 101 5.52 -12.09 -28.06
CA GLU A 101 6.50 -11.00 -28.05
C GLU A 101 6.70 -10.41 -26.65
N ARG A 102 5.72 -10.55 -25.74
CA ARG A 102 5.86 -10.15 -24.34
C ARG A 102 6.89 -10.97 -23.56
N LEU A 103 7.22 -12.19 -24.04
CA LEU A 103 8.05 -13.14 -23.31
C LEU A 103 9.50 -12.67 -23.26
N THR A 104 10.06 -12.67 -22.05
CA THR A 104 11.44 -12.23 -21.81
C THR A 104 12.18 -13.21 -20.90
N GLY A 105 13.50 -13.05 -20.77
CA GLY A 105 14.32 -13.91 -19.92
C GLY A 105 14.09 -13.67 -18.42
N PRO A 106 14.54 -14.61 -17.56
CA PRO A 106 14.33 -14.55 -16.11
C PRO A 106 15.08 -13.43 -15.39
N LEU A 107 16.02 -12.77 -16.07
CA LEU A 107 16.86 -11.69 -15.56
C LEU A 107 16.78 -10.42 -16.40
N ASP A 108 15.94 -10.39 -17.43
CA ASP A 108 15.74 -9.20 -18.24
C ASP A 108 14.83 -8.21 -17.48
N ASP A 109 15.05 -6.92 -17.69
CA ASP A 109 14.28 -5.86 -17.01
C ASP A 109 12.82 -5.86 -17.49
N ILE A 110 11.90 -5.58 -16.57
CA ILE A 110 10.49 -5.29 -16.88
C ILE A 110 10.39 -3.78 -17.11
N VAL A 111 9.98 -3.39 -18.31
CA VAL A 111 9.77 -1.99 -18.68
C VAL A 111 8.47 -1.50 -18.06
N ALA A 112 8.54 -0.46 -17.23
CA ALA A 112 7.35 0.20 -16.68
C ALA A 112 6.76 1.16 -17.74
N HIS A 113 6.03 0.62 -18.70
CA HIS A 113 5.36 1.40 -19.75
C HIS A 113 4.41 2.45 -19.16
N ASP A 114 4.32 3.63 -19.76
CA ASP A 114 3.58 4.79 -19.19
C ASP A 114 2.12 4.46 -18.86
N ASP A 115 1.41 3.75 -19.75
CA ASP A 115 0.00 3.35 -19.52
C ASP A 115 -0.16 2.29 -18.43
N ALA A 116 0.92 1.57 -18.12
CA ALA A 116 0.94 0.51 -17.12
C ALA A 116 1.37 1.00 -15.73
N GLN A 117 2.24 2.02 -15.67
CA GLN A 117 2.79 2.59 -14.43
C GLN A 117 1.76 2.88 -13.34
N PRO A 118 0.55 3.42 -13.63
CA PRO A 118 -0.39 3.77 -12.57
C PRO A 118 -0.71 2.60 -11.64
N MET A 119 -0.80 1.38 -12.20
CA MET A 119 -1.16 0.18 -11.46
C MET A 119 -0.45 -1.05 -12.00
N LEU A 120 0.89 -0.97 -12.12
CA LEU A 120 1.74 -2.07 -12.54
C LEU A 120 1.84 -3.11 -11.43
N ASP A 121 1.61 -4.37 -11.77
CA ASP A 121 1.48 -5.45 -10.79
C ASP A 121 2.26 -6.70 -11.20
N TYR A 122 2.70 -7.46 -10.19
CA TYR A 122 3.34 -8.77 -10.36
C TYR A 122 2.33 -9.89 -10.10
N GLU A 123 2.51 -10.99 -10.82
CA GLU A 123 1.69 -12.19 -10.71
C GLU A 123 2.62 -13.40 -10.86
N GLY A 124 3.17 -13.92 -9.76
CA GLY A 124 3.98 -15.13 -9.83
C GLY A 124 3.13 -16.35 -10.19
N GLU A 125 3.56 -17.13 -11.17
CA GLU A 125 2.81 -18.28 -11.68
C GLU A 125 3.66 -19.52 -11.96
N LEU A 126 3.03 -20.69 -11.82
CA LEU A 126 3.51 -21.90 -12.49
C LEU A 126 3.22 -21.77 -13.99
N VAL A 127 4.20 -22.11 -14.82
CA VAL A 127 4.07 -22.10 -16.27
C VAL A 127 4.38 -23.48 -16.81
N PHE A 128 3.65 -23.92 -17.83
CA PHE A 128 4.00 -25.13 -18.59
C PHE A 128 4.06 -24.84 -20.09
N VAL A 129 4.82 -25.67 -20.82
CA VAL A 129 4.99 -25.56 -22.27
C VAL A 129 4.45 -26.81 -22.94
N LEU A 130 3.68 -26.67 -24.03
CA LEU A 130 3.17 -27.83 -24.76
C LEU A 130 4.26 -28.53 -25.57
N SER A 131 4.35 -29.85 -25.46
CA SER A 131 5.31 -30.70 -26.20
C SER A 131 4.84 -31.08 -27.60
N LYS A 132 3.53 -30.98 -27.88
CA LYS A 132 2.89 -31.32 -29.17
C LYS A 132 1.56 -30.58 -29.30
N ASP A 133 1.01 -30.53 -30.52
CA ASP A 133 -0.31 -29.95 -30.77
C ASP A 133 -1.37 -30.66 -29.91
N ALA A 134 -2.19 -29.90 -29.18
CA ALA A 134 -3.25 -30.39 -28.31
C ALA A 134 -4.62 -29.99 -28.88
N LYS A 135 -5.48 -30.97 -29.18
CA LYS A 135 -6.85 -30.75 -29.64
C LYS A 135 -7.75 -31.82 -29.02
N ASP A 136 -8.85 -31.38 -28.41
CA ASP A 136 -9.86 -32.24 -27.79
C ASP A 136 -9.23 -33.27 -26.81
N VAL A 137 -8.23 -32.83 -26.05
CA VAL A 137 -7.46 -33.68 -25.13
C VAL A 137 -8.31 -34.03 -23.92
N LYS A 138 -8.31 -35.31 -23.54
CA LYS A 138 -8.94 -35.77 -22.30
C LYS A 138 -8.07 -35.41 -21.10
N GLU A 139 -8.70 -35.17 -19.95
CA GLU A 139 -8.00 -34.78 -18.73
C GLU A 139 -6.97 -35.82 -18.27
N GLU A 140 -7.28 -37.13 -18.42
CA GLU A 140 -6.37 -38.23 -18.09
C GLU A 140 -5.06 -38.23 -18.90
N ASP A 141 -5.13 -37.79 -20.16
CA ASP A 141 -4.01 -37.78 -21.11
C ASP A 141 -3.24 -36.45 -21.10
N ALA A 142 -3.72 -35.44 -20.35
CA ALA A 142 -3.31 -34.06 -20.50
C ALA A 142 -1.81 -33.83 -20.21
N LEU A 143 -1.23 -34.51 -19.23
CA LEU A 143 0.19 -34.33 -18.88
C LEU A 143 1.14 -34.87 -19.96
N ASP A 144 0.69 -35.77 -20.84
CA ASP A 144 1.50 -36.27 -21.96
C ASP A 144 1.71 -35.21 -23.05
N TYR A 145 1.00 -34.09 -22.96
CA TYR A 145 1.14 -32.92 -23.83
C TYR A 145 2.05 -31.85 -23.21
N VAL A 146 2.59 -32.07 -22.00
CA VAL A 146 3.48 -31.12 -21.33
C VAL A 146 4.94 -31.48 -21.63
N LEU A 147 5.69 -30.52 -22.16
CA LEU A 147 7.14 -30.60 -22.33
C LEU A 147 7.85 -30.55 -20.97
N GLY A 148 7.41 -29.63 -20.13
CA GLY A 148 7.93 -29.40 -18.80
C GLY A 148 7.34 -28.13 -18.19
N TYR A 149 7.84 -27.79 -17.01
CA TYR A 149 7.36 -26.69 -16.19
C TYR A 149 8.46 -25.65 -15.98
N THR A 150 8.07 -24.39 -15.89
CA THR A 150 8.94 -23.26 -15.57
C THR A 150 8.21 -22.27 -14.68
N ILE A 151 8.89 -21.20 -14.27
CA ILE A 151 8.30 -20.13 -13.45
C ILE A 151 8.01 -18.95 -14.39
N GLY A 152 6.93 -18.22 -14.14
CA GLY A 152 6.61 -17.00 -14.86
C GLY A 152 6.12 -15.88 -13.96
N ASN A 153 6.13 -14.66 -14.50
CA ASN A 153 5.44 -13.51 -13.93
C ASN A 153 4.46 -12.97 -14.98
N ASP A 154 3.15 -13.03 -14.73
CA ASP A 154 2.12 -12.47 -15.63
C ASP A 154 1.89 -10.98 -15.32
N VAL A 155 2.92 -10.16 -15.57
CA VAL A 155 2.93 -8.73 -15.23
C VAL A 155 1.71 -8.04 -15.84
N SER A 156 1.08 -7.18 -15.04
CA SER A 156 -0.26 -6.66 -15.35
C SER A 156 -0.35 -5.15 -15.18
N ALA A 157 -0.81 -4.46 -16.23
CA ALA A 157 -1.25 -3.06 -16.19
C ALA A 157 -2.69 -2.98 -15.71
N ARG A 158 -2.90 -3.10 -14.39
CA ARG A 158 -4.24 -3.30 -13.83
C ARG A 158 -5.21 -2.15 -14.08
N SER A 159 -4.68 -0.94 -14.29
CA SER A 159 -5.44 0.26 -14.70
C SER A 159 -6.21 0.05 -16.00
N LEU A 160 -5.84 -0.92 -16.83
CA LEU A 160 -6.45 -1.18 -18.15
C LEU A 160 -7.49 -2.31 -18.14
N VAL A 161 -7.65 -3.02 -17.03
CA VAL A 161 -8.63 -4.11 -16.87
C VAL A 161 -10.08 -3.64 -16.64
N PRO A 162 -10.38 -2.49 -15.99
CA PRO A 162 -11.74 -2.10 -15.66
C PRO A 162 -12.70 -2.10 -16.86
N VAL A 163 -13.98 -2.33 -16.55
CA VAL A 163 -15.05 -2.51 -17.54
C VAL A 163 -15.16 -1.32 -18.50
N GLU A 164 -14.95 -0.11 -18.00
CA GLU A 164 -15.00 1.15 -18.74
C GLU A 164 -13.84 1.34 -19.71
N ILE A 165 -12.73 0.60 -19.55
CA ILE A 165 -11.56 0.69 -20.42
C ILE A 165 -11.51 -0.48 -21.41
N SER A 166 -11.71 -1.71 -20.93
CA SER A 166 -11.52 -2.92 -21.76
C SER A 166 -12.69 -3.90 -21.73
N GLY A 167 -13.79 -3.58 -21.04
CA GLY A 167 -14.90 -4.52 -20.89
C GLY A 167 -14.52 -5.80 -20.14
N ASN A 168 -13.62 -5.68 -19.14
CA ASN A 168 -13.01 -6.80 -18.39
C ASN A 168 -12.11 -7.71 -19.24
N GLN A 169 -11.64 -7.26 -20.41
CA GLN A 169 -10.68 -8.03 -21.21
C GLN A 169 -9.26 -7.88 -20.64
N MET A 170 -8.72 -8.97 -20.10
CA MET A 170 -7.39 -8.97 -19.48
C MET A 170 -6.24 -8.96 -20.48
N GLY A 171 -6.46 -9.44 -21.71
CA GLY A 171 -5.40 -9.67 -22.70
C GLY A 171 -4.52 -8.44 -22.93
N HIS A 172 -5.11 -7.28 -23.24
CA HIS A 172 -4.35 -6.07 -23.55
C HIS A 172 -3.48 -5.60 -22.36
N SER A 173 -4.03 -5.58 -21.15
CA SER A 173 -3.33 -5.16 -19.93
C SER A 173 -2.06 -5.97 -19.60
N LYS A 174 -1.95 -7.16 -20.17
CA LYS A 174 -0.85 -8.10 -19.96
C LYS A 174 0.05 -8.22 -21.19
N SER A 175 -0.30 -7.62 -22.32
CA SER A 175 0.39 -7.88 -23.61
C SER A 175 1.61 -6.99 -23.90
N PHE A 176 1.99 -6.10 -22.98
CA PHE A 176 3.11 -5.18 -23.20
C PHE A 176 4.43 -5.96 -23.31
N ASP A 177 5.36 -5.43 -24.11
CA ASP A 177 6.72 -5.98 -24.20
C ASP A 177 7.32 -6.08 -22.79
N THR A 178 8.04 -7.17 -22.52
CA THR A 178 8.65 -7.55 -21.23
C THR A 178 7.70 -8.00 -20.11
N PHE A 179 6.38 -8.04 -20.33
CA PHE A 179 5.43 -8.41 -19.27
C PHE A 179 5.32 -9.91 -19.00
N GLY A 180 6.05 -10.76 -19.71
CA GLY A 180 6.04 -12.21 -19.49
C GLY A 180 7.42 -12.82 -19.26
N PRO A 181 8.20 -12.41 -18.25
CA PRO A 181 9.45 -13.10 -17.95
C PRO A 181 9.16 -14.53 -17.54
N ILE A 182 9.88 -15.49 -18.15
CA ILE A 182 9.80 -16.91 -17.80
C ILE A 182 11.19 -17.53 -17.64
N GLY A 183 11.30 -18.54 -16.78
CA GLY A 183 12.55 -19.26 -16.53
C GLY A 183 12.70 -19.72 -15.08
N PRO A 184 13.93 -19.97 -14.59
CA PRO A 184 15.19 -19.92 -15.34
C PRO A 184 15.41 -21.11 -16.28
N CYS A 185 14.68 -22.22 -16.09
CA CYS A 185 14.77 -23.42 -16.91
C CYS A 185 13.39 -24.06 -17.10
N ILE A 186 13.23 -24.89 -18.13
CA ILE A 186 12.11 -25.81 -18.27
C ILE A 186 12.53 -27.14 -17.64
N THR A 187 11.91 -27.49 -16.51
CA THR A 187 12.14 -28.75 -15.82
C THR A 187 11.21 -29.82 -16.39
N SER A 188 11.77 -30.97 -16.77
CA SER A 188 11.03 -32.04 -17.44
C SER A 188 9.97 -32.69 -16.54
N THR A 189 8.93 -33.26 -17.16
CA THR A 189 7.86 -34.00 -16.46
C THR A 189 8.37 -35.25 -15.73
N LYS A 190 9.54 -35.79 -16.13
CA LYS A 190 10.24 -36.86 -15.41
C LYS A 190 10.65 -36.43 -13.99
N LEU A 191 11.10 -35.19 -13.82
CA LEU A 191 11.49 -34.65 -12.52
C LEU A 191 10.30 -34.08 -11.73
N ILE A 192 9.23 -33.68 -12.43
CA ILE A 192 8.00 -33.14 -11.83
C ILE A 192 6.81 -33.98 -12.35
N PRO A 193 6.59 -35.18 -11.80
CA PRO A 193 5.49 -36.05 -12.23
C PRO A 193 4.12 -35.51 -11.81
N ASP A 194 4.06 -34.79 -10.70
CA ASP A 194 2.85 -34.10 -10.22
C ASP A 194 3.15 -32.60 -9.98
N PRO A 195 2.75 -31.71 -10.91
CA PRO A 195 2.91 -30.28 -10.72
C PRO A 195 2.07 -29.71 -9.57
N GLN A 196 0.99 -30.38 -9.17
CA GLN A 196 0.12 -29.85 -8.10
C GLN A 196 0.74 -30.00 -6.70
N ALA A 197 1.75 -30.86 -6.56
CA ALA A 197 2.53 -31.00 -5.34
C ALA A 197 3.54 -29.85 -5.11
N LEU A 198 3.72 -28.97 -6.10
CA LEU A 198 4.66 -27.85 -6.02
C LEU A 198 4.17 -26.72 -5.11
N HIS A 199 5.10 -25.84 -4.79
CA HIS A 199 4.90 -24.67 -3.95
C HIS A 199 5.42 -23.42 -4.65
N LEU A 200 4.66 -22.33 -4.60
CA LEU A 200 4.96 -21.06 -5.25
C LEU A 200 5.18 -19.97 -4.21
N VAL A 201 6.26 -19.21 -4.41
CA VAL A 201 6.61 -18.06 -3.59
C VAL A 201 7.02 -16.91 -4.49
N THR A 202 6.43 -15.73 -4.26
CA THR A 202 6.83 -14.49 -4.92
C THR A 202 7.37 -13.54 -3.87
N THR A 203 8.56 -12.98 -4.12
CA THR A 203 9.18 -11.96 -3.26
C THR A 203 9.38 -10.66 -4.04
N VAL A 204 9.19 -9.54 -3.35
CA VAL A 204 9.45 -8.20 -3.89
C VAL A 204 10.34 -7.49 -2.90
N ASN A 205 11.53 -7.05 -3.34
CA ASN A 205 12.55 -6.42 -2.48
C ASN A 205 12.90 -7.26 -1.23
N GLY A 206 12.91 -8.60 -1.36
CA GLY A 206 13.19 -9.53 -0.27
C GLY A 206 12.00 -9.83 0.65
N GLU A 207 10.87 -9.13 0.49
CA GLU A 207 9.66 -9.40 1.25
C GLU A 207 8.79 -10.44 0.54
N LYS A 208 8.33 -11.45 1.26
CA LYS A 208 7.40 -12.46 0.74
C LYS A 208 6.01 -11.87 0.55
N ARG A 209 5.50 -11.92 -0.67
CA ARG A 209 4.20 -11.36 -1.08
C ARG A 209 3.17 -12.42 -1.41
N GLN A 210 3.61 -13.49 -2.07
CA GLN A 210 2.77 -14.66 -2.36
C GLN A 210 3.43 -15.91 -1.79
N ASP A 211 2.64 -16.81 -1.23
CA ASP A 211 3.08 -18.06 -0.59
C ASP A 211 1.92 -19.07 -0.66
N THR A 212 2.01 -20.05 -1.57
CA THR A 212 0.90 -20.98 -1.79
C THR A 212 1.36 -22.33 -2.32
N LYS A 213 0.52 -23.35 -2.14
CA LYS A 213 0.64 -24.63 -2.84
C LYS A 213 -0.03 -24.54 -4.21
N ILE A 214 0.59 -25.09 -5.24
CA ILE A 214 0.00 -25.18 -6.58
C ILE A 214 -1.29 -26.02 -6.57
N GLY A 215 -1.43 -26.95 -5.63
CA GLY A 215 -2.66 -27.71 -5.39
C GLY A 215 -3.88 -26.88 -4.98
N GLU A 216 -3.71 -25.61 -4.61
CA GLU A 216 -4.82 -24.68 -4.31
C GLU A 216 -5.46 -24.07 -5.56
N MET A 217 -4.94 -24.38 -6.76
CA MET A 217 -5.58 -23.97 -8.00
C MET A 217 -7.01 -24.51 -8.09
N ILE A 218 -7.92 -23.69 -8.61
CA ILE A 218 -9.32 -24.08 -8.86
C ILE A 218 -9.38 -25.10 -10.00
N PHE A 219 -8.60 -24.85 -11.05
CA PHE A 219 -8.44 -25.73 -12.21
C PHE A 219 -6.98 -26.15 -12.36
N SER A 220 -6.72 -27.45 -12.26
CA SER A 220 -5.39 -28.04 -12.40
C SER A 220 -4.82 -27.90 -13.81
N VAL A 221 -3.51 -28.16 -13.99
CA VAL A 221 -2.87 -28.20 -15.32
C VAL A 221 -3.63 -29.10 -16.30
N LYS A 222 -4.08 -30.28 -15.84
CA LYS A 222 -4.84 -31.23 -16.66
C LYS A 222 -6.16 -30.62 -17.16
N GLN A 223 -6.88 -29.96 -16.26
CA GLN A 223 -8.16 -29.32 -16.56
C GLN A 223 -7.99 -28.12 -17.50
N LEU A 224 -6.93 -27.33 -17.32
CA LEU A 224 -6.62 -26.21 -18.21
C LEU A 224 -6.36 -26.70 -19.65
N ILE A 225 -5.57 -27.76 -19.83
CA ILE A 225 -5.29 -28.35 -21.15
C ILE A 225 -6.57 -28.92 -21.79
N ALA A 226 -7.32 -29.74 -21.04
CA ALA A 226 -8.54 -30.36 -21.54
C ALA A 226 -9.60 -29.31 -21.93
N TYR A 227 -9.76 -28.26 -21.12
CA TYR A 227 -10.69 -27.19 -21.40
C TYR A 227 -10.24 -26.33 -22.59
N ALA A 228 -8.98 -25.88 -22.58
CA ALA A 228 -8.48 -24.96 -23.58
C ALA A 228 -8.28 -25.61 -24.96
N SER A 229 -8.07 -26.92 -25.04
CA SER A 229 -7.97 -27.65 -26.32
C SER A 229 -9.32 -28.10 -26.87
N LYS A 230 -10.43 -27.89 -26.15
CA LYS A 230 -11.75 -28.32 -26.61
C LYS A 230 -12.20 -27.51 -27.83
N ASN A 231 -12.52 -28.20 -28.91
CA ASN A 231 -12.94 -27.68 -30.22
C ASN A 231 -11.92 -26.75 -30.90
N ARG A 232 -10.67 -26.66 -30.40
CA ARG A 232 -9.61 -25.83 -30.99
C ARG A 232 -8.23 -26.42 -30.74
N THR A 233 -7.30 -26.24 -31.66
CA THR A 233 -5.91 -26.69 -31.49
C THR A 233 -5.11 -25.67 -30.71
N LEU A 234 -4.42 -26.10 -29.65
CA LEU A 234 -3.29 -25.40 -29.06
C LEU A 234 -2.01 -25.92 -29.70
N LYS A 235 -1.14 -25.03 -30.17
CA LYS A 235 0.06 -25.41 -30.91
C LYS A 235 1.17 -25.91 -29.98
N GLN A 236 1.97 -26.85 -30.47
CA GLN A 236 3.25 -27.21 -29.85
C GLN A 236 4.06 -25.95 -29.52
N GLY A 237 4.68 -25.91 -28.34
CA GLY A 237 5.43 -24.75 -27.86
C GLY A 237 4.57 -23.63 -27.25
N THR A 238 3.22 -23.73 -27.29
CA THR A 238 2.36 -22.77 -26.57
C THR A 238 2.76 -22.75 -25.10
N VAL A 239 3.01 -21.55 -24.58
CA VAL A 239 3.31 -21.29 -23.17
C VAL A 239 1.99 -21.05 -22.45
N VAL A 240 1.79 -21.70 -21.30
CA VAL A 240 0.57 -21.56 -20.51
C VAL A 240 0.91 -21.08 -19.10
N MET A 241 0.45 -19.86 -18.80
CA MET A 241 0.46 -19.21 -17.49
C MET A 241 -0.80 -19.64 -16.72
N THR A 242 -0.63 -20.33 -15.60
CA THR A 242 -1.70 -21.11 -14.95
C THR A 242 -2.54 -20.35 -13.92
N GLY A 243 -2.28 -19.05 -13.76
CA GLY A 243 -2.92 -18.18 -12.80
C GLY A 243 -2.03 -17.93 -11.57
N THR A 244 -2.35 -16.84 -10.88
CA THR A 244 -1.60 -16.36 -9.71
C THR A 244 -2.44 -16.45 -8.43
N PRO A 245 -1.83 -16.70 -7.26
CA PRO A 245 -2.53 -16.67 -5.99
C PRO A 245 -2.79 -15.25 -5.48
N ASN A 246 -3.38 -15.20 -4.30
CA ASN A 246 -3.61 -13.99 -3.53
C ASN A 246 -2.28 -13.31 -3.15
N GLY A 247 -2.32 -12.03 -2.75
CA GLY A 247 -1.11 -11.27 -2.39
C GLY A 247 -0.41 -10.57 -3.56
N VAL A 248 -1.10 -10.34 -4.68
CA VAL A 248 -0.63 -9.43 -5.73
C VAL A 248 -0.60 -7.98 -5.21
N GLY A 249 0.23 -7.14 -5.82
CA GLY A 249 0.44 -5.74 -5.43
C GLY A 249 -0.83 -4.90 -5.46
N TRP A 250 -1.76 -5.22 -6.38
CA TRP A 250 -3.09 -4.59 -6.42
C TRP A 250 -3.78 -4.62 -5.05
N PHE A 251 -3.83 -5.78 -4.38
CA PHE A 251 -4.56 -5.95 -3.11
C PHE A 251 -3.81 -5.49 -1.86
N SER A 252 -2.48 -5.37 -1.95
CA SER A 252 -1.68 -4.68 -0.92
C SER A 252 -2.11 -3.22 -0.75
N ASN A 253 -2.78 -2.67 -1.78
CA ASN A 253 -3.39 -1.36 -1.83
C ASN A 253 -4.94 -1.42 -1.94
N VAL A 254 -5.64 -2.52 -1.66
CA VAL A 254 -7.12 -2.61 -1.85
C VAL A 254 -7.99 -1.96 -0.77
N ALA A 255 -7.38 -1.23 0.16
CA ALA A 255 -8.09 -0.09 0.73
C ALA A 255 -8.52 0.92 -0.36
N THR A 256 -7.99 0.85 -1.60
CA THR A 256 -8.10 1.87 -2.69
C THR A 256 -9.06 1.52 -3.82
N MET A 257 -9.93 0.53 -3.65
CA MET A 257 -10.81 0.03 -4.71
C MET A 257 -12.30 0.02 -4.33
N ALA A 258 -12.71 0.86 -3.38
CA ALA A 258 -14.02 1.49 -3.46
C ALA A 258 -13.80 2.91 -4.01
N THR A 259 -14.13 3.11 -5.28
CA THR A 259 -14.26 4.43 -5.94
C THR A 259 -12.95 5.18 -6.24
N ILE A 260 -12.14 4.74 -7.23
CA ILE A 260 -11.27 5.71 -7.93
C ILE A 260 -12.11 6.45 -8.98
N ASN A 261 -12.96 7.32 -8.47
CA ASN A 261 -13.31 8.54 -9.16
C ASN A 261 -12.37 9.61 -8.57
N GLN A 262 -11.06 9.51 -8.83
CA GLN A 262 -10.09 10.37 -8.13
C GLN A 262 -10.19 11.81 -8.64
N GLU A 263 -11.05 12.58 -7.96
CA GLU A 263 -11.17 14.03 -8.08
C GLU A 263 -9.88 14.73 -7.64
N ILE A 264 -9.09 14.09 -6.76
CA ILE A 264 -7.84 14.61 -6.19
C ILE A 264 -6.66 13.74 -6.60
N ARG A 265 -5.69 14.33 -7.31
CA ARG A 265 -4.42 13.70 -7.71
C ARG A 265 -3.21 14.50 -7.24
N ASN A 266 -3.23 15.81 -7.39
CA ASN A 266 -2.13 16.70 -7.03
C ASN A 266 -2.40 17.33 -5.65
N VAL A 267 -1.52 17.08 -4.67
CA VAL A 267 -1.69 17.52 -3.27
C VAL A 267 -0.53 18.40 -2.84
N ALA A 268 -0.81 19.62 -2.42
CA ALA A 268 0.16 20.50 -1.79
C ALA A 268 0.11 20.38 -0.26
N VAL A 269 1.26 20.24 0.39
CA VAL A 269 1.39 20.22 1.86
C VAL A 269 2.11 21.47 2.32
N ILE A 270 1.46 22.27 3.17
CA ILE A 270 2.01 23.50 3.74
C ILE A 270 2.41 23.23 5.19
N GLY A 271 3.62 23.63 5.57
CA GLY A 271 4.17 23.26 6.89
C GLY A 271 4.64 21.81 6.96
N GLY A 272 4.93 21.19 5.80
CA GLY A 272 5.35 19.79 5.69
C GLY A 272 6.69 19.45 6.35
N THR A 273 7.40 20.41 6.91
CA THR A 273 8.63 20.19 7.72
C THR A 273 8.37 20.23 9.23
N GLY A 274 7.14 20.53 9.68
CA GLY A 274 6.75 20.51 11.08
C GLY A 274 6.57 19.09 11.63
N LEU A 275 6.31 18.96 12.94
CA LEU A 275 6.17 17.67 13.63
C LEU A 275 5.13 16.76 12.94
N LEU A 276 3.88 17.21 12.83
CA LEU A 276 2.85 16.46 12.13
C LEU A 276 2.98 16.57 10.60
N GLY A 277 3.39 17.73 10.09
CA GLY A 277 3.52 17.97 8.65
C GLY A 277 4.51 17.05 7.95
N SER A 278 5.61 16.69 8.62
CA SER A 278 6.62 15.75 8.09
C SER A 278 6.08 14.33 8.01
N LEU A 279 5.28 13.91 8.99
CA LEU A 279 4.59 12.62 8.97
C LEU A 279 3.52 12.60 7.87
N ILE A 280 2.71 13.65 7.75
CA ILE A 280 1.73 13.79 6.66
C ILE A 280 2.41 13.71 5.30
N SER A 281 3.50 14.45 5.11
CA SER A 281 4.25 14.46 3.85
C SER A 281 4.79 13.07 3.52
N LYS A 282 5.35 12.38 4.52
CA LYS A 282 5.86 11.02 4.37
C LYS A 282 4.75 10.04 4.00
N GLU A 283 3.62 10.04 4.71
CA GLU A 283 2.51 9.13 4.44
C GLU A 283 1.88 9.38 3.06
N LEU A 284 1.73 10.65 2.65
CA LEU A 284 1.24 11.00 1.31
C LEU A 284 2.18 10.47 0.21
N ILE A 285 3.49 10.66 0.36
CA ILE A 285 4.49 10.16 -0.61
C ILE A 285 4.50 8.62 -0.63
N GLN A 286 4.52 7.99 0.54
CA GLN A 286 4.57 6.52 0.67
C GLN A 286 3.31 5.84 0.16
N SER A 287 2.16 6.52 0.21
CA SER A 287 0.91 5.97 -0.33
C SER A 287 0.97 5.69 -1.83
N GLY A 288 1.80 6.43 -2.57
CA GLY A 288 1.84 6.38 -4.04
C GLY A 288 0.54 6.83 -4.72
N LEU A 289 -0.43 7.37 -3.95
CA LEU A 289 -1.76 7.73 -4.45
C LEU A 289 -1.85 9.15 -5.04
N PHE A 290 -0.89 10.01 -4.71
CA PHE A 290 -0.93 11.44 -5.01
C PHE A 290 0.41 11.97 -5.51
N ASN A 291 0.36 12.95 -6.41
CA ASN A 291 1.53 13.78 -6.73
C ASN A 291 1.68 14.85 -5.63
N VAL A 292 2.68 14.68 -4.77
CA VAL A 292 2.85 15.51 -3.57
C VAL A 292 3.83 16.65 -3.80
N THR A 293 3.41 17.88 -3.52
CA THR A 293 4.30 19.05 -3.45
C THR A 293 4.39 19.56 -2.01
N ILE A 294 5.60 19.62 -1.45
CA ILE A 294 5.82 20.18 -0.11
C ILE A 294 6.24 21.65 -0.25
N LEU A 295 5.42 22.55 0.27
CA LEU A 295 5.72 23.98 0.29
C LEU A 295 6.44 24.34 1.60
N SER A 296 7.71 24.70 1.48
CA SER A 296 8.56 25.17 2.59
C SER A 296 8.84 26.68 2.48
N ARG A 297 9.08 27.33 3.62
CA ARG A 297 9.37 28.78 3.67
C ARG A 297 10.83 29.05 3.32
N GLY A 298 11.10 29.43 2.08
CA GLY A 298 12.19 30.33 1.75
C GLY A 298 11.61 31.74 1.56
N GLN A 299 11.65 32.58 2.60
CA GLN A 299 11.19 34.00 2.60
C GLN A 299 9.67 34.22 2.37
N GLY A 300 8.92 34.45 3.45
CA GLY A 300 7.49 34.81 3.37
C GLY A 300 6.57 33.64 3.03
N VAL A 301 5.25 33.80 3.23
CA VAL A 301 4.28 32.96 2.53
C VAL A 301 4.33 33.48 1.10
N ASP A 302 5.30 33.00 0.32
CA ASP A 302 5.46 33.52 -1.02
C ASP A 302 4.18 33.20 -1.80
N ALA A 303 3.74 34.16 -2.58
CA ALA A 303 2.49 34.14 -3.35
C ALA A 303 2.48 33.06 -4.46
N SER A 304 3.32 32.04 -4.35
CA SER A 304 3.59 30.99 -5.32
C SER A 304 2.58 29.84 -5.31
N LEU A 305 1.57 29.83 -4.41
CA LEU A 305 0.33 29.11 -4.70
C LEU A 305 -0.30 29.58 -6.03
N GLY A 306 -0.01 30.82 -6.44
CA GLY A 306 -0.48 31.43 -7.69
C GLY A 306 0.42 31.22 -8.92
N ALA A 307 1.50 30.42 -8.86
CA ALA A 307 2.38 30.22 -10.02
C ALA A 307 2.62 28.73 -10.33
N ASN A 308 1.95 28.24 -11.38
CA ASN A 308 2.28 27.04 -12.17
C ASN A 308 2.14 25.63 -11.55
N LEU A 309 1.41 25.44 -10.46
CA LEU A 309 1.12 24.10 -9.94
C LEU A 309 -0.40 23.87 -9.85
N ALA A 310 -0.96 23.15 -10.82
CA ALA A 310 -2.36 22.73 -10.83
C ALA A 310 -2.62 21.72 -9.70
N MET A 311 -2.91 22.21 -8.49
CA MET A 311 -3.16 21.39 -7.30
C MET A 311 -4.67 21.11 -7.15
N ASP A 312 -5.02 19.85 -6.88
CA ASP A 312 -6.41 19.46 -6.59
C ASP A 312 -6.74 19.65 -5.11
N ALA A 313 -5.78 19.44 -4.22
CA ALA A 313 -5.96 19.62 -2.79
C ALA A 313 -4.80 20.32 -2.09
N VAL A 314 -5.11 21.03 -1.00
CA VAL A 314 -4.13 21.63 -0.09
C VAL A 314 -4.34 21.06 1.32
N VAL A 315 -3.27 20.58 1.93
CA VAL A 315 -3.21 20.18 3.34
C VAL A 315 -2.35 21.17 4.10
N SER A 316 -2.95 21.85 5.07
CA SER A 316 -2.26 22.77 5.97
C SER A 316 -1.88 22.05 7.26
N ALA A 317 -0.58 21.98 7.53
CA ALA A 317 0.00 21.49 8.80
C ALA A 317 0.77 22.62 9.51
N LEU A 318 0.30 23.86 9.37
CA LEU A 318 0.91 25.04 9.97
C LEU A 318 0.91 24.97 11.50
N SER A 319 1.97 25.53 12.09
CA SER A 319 2.07 25.67 13.54
C SER A 319 1.03 26.64 14.09
N ARG A 320 0.84 26.61 15.41
CA ARG A 320 -0.10 27.46 16.14
C ARG A 320 0.04 28.95 15.80
N GLU A 321 1.28 29.45 15.76
CA GLU A 321 1.59 30.86 15.51
C GLU A 321 1.22 31.28 14.08
N ALA A 322 1.13 30.32 13.17
CA ALA A 322 0.81 30.52 11.76
C ALA A 322 -0.66 30.26 11.41
N ILE A 323 -1.51 29.84 12.37
CA ILE A 323 -2.95 29.59 12.13
C ILE A 323 -3.66 30.77 11.48
N PRO A 324 -3.42 32.06 11.85
CA PRO A 324 -4.07 33.19 11.19
C PRO A 324 -3.77 33.30 9.68
N LEU A 325 -2.63 32.77 9.22
CA LEU A 325 -2.23 32.80 7.80
C LEU A 325 -3.07 31.85 6.94
N GLN A 326 -3.81 30.92 7.54
CA GLN A 326 -4.65 29.98 6.78
C GLN A 326 -5.74 30.69 5.98
N ILE A 327 -6.24 31.85 6.44
CA ILE A 327 -7.24 32.62 5.68
C ILE A 327 -6.67 33.03 4.31
N GLN A 328 -5.44 33.55 4.28
CA GLN A 328 -4.75 33.92 3.04
C GLN A 328 -4.49 32.68 2.16
N LEU A 329 -4.14 31.55 2.77
CA LEU A 329 -3.95 30.29 2.04
C LEU A 329 -5.24 29.77 1.41
N ILE A 330 -6.37 29.90 2.11
CA ILE A 330 -7.69 29.52 1.59
C ILE A 330 -8.05 30.39 0.38
N ASP A 331 -7.79 31.70 0.44
CA ASP A 331 -8.03 32.59 -0.69
C ASP A 331 -7.15 32.26 -1.89
N ALA A 332 -5.85 32.02 -1.65
CA ALA A 332 -4.92 31.61 -2.69
C ALA A 332 -5.33 30.27 -3.31
N ALA A 333 -5.68 29.28 -2.50
CA ALA A 333 -6.15 27.97 -2.97
C ALA A 333 -7.44 28.09 -3.80
N ALA A 334 -8.42 28.85 -3.33
CA ALA A 334 -9.66 29.07 -4.06
C ALA A 334 -9.44 29.81 -5.39
N THR A 335 -8.52 30.77 -5.42
CA THR A 335 -8.15 31.51 -6.65
C THR A 335 -7.43 30.61 -7.65
N ALA A 336 -6.60 29.69 -7.16
CA ALA A 336 -5.89 28.71 -7.98
C ALA A 336 -6.77 27.54 -8.46
N GLY A 337 -8.05 27.50 -8.09
CA GLY A 337 -8.98 26.43 -8.48
C GLY A 337 -8.78 25.11 -7.71
N VAL A 338 -8.16 25.15 -6.53
CA VAL A 338 -8.02 23.99 -5.65
C VAL A 338 -9.41 23.49 -5.24
N LYS A 339 -9.64 22.18 -5.38
CA LYS A 339 -10.93 21.54 -5.11
C LYS A 339 -11.15 21.25 -3.63
N ARG A 340 -10.12 20.83 -2.90
CA ARG A 340 -10.20 20.43 -1.48
C ARG A 340 -9.17 21.14 -0.60
N PHE A 341 -9.60 21.64 0.56
CA PHE A 341 -8.73 22.23 1.57
C PHE A 341 -8.89 21.50 2.92
N ILE A 342 -7.80 20.97 3.45
CA ILE A 342 -7.73 20.41 4.81
C ILE A 342 -6.95 21.41 5.67
N PRO A 343 -7.61 22.17 6.56
CA PRO A 343 -6.93 23.12 7.42
C PRO A 343 -6.12 22.41 8.51
N SER A 344 -5.23 23.15 9.18
CA SER A 344 -4.44 22.71 10.35
C SER A 344 -5.31 22.60 11.61
N GLU A 345 -6.41 21.87 11.45
CA GLU A 345 -7.39 21.54 12.47
C GLU A 345 -7.25 20.09 12.88
N PHE A 346 -6.14 19.82 13.59
CA PHE A 346 -5.88 18.57 14.28
C PHE A 346 -5.99 18.82 15.80
N GLY A 347 -6.82 18.05 16.49
CA GLY A 347 -7.04 18.16 17.93
C GLY A 347 -8.52 18.22 18.33
N LEU A 348 -8.87 19.18 19.19
CA LEU A 348 -10.19 19.27 19.83
C LEU A 348 -11.34 19.50 18.84
N ASN A 349 -12.51 18.97 19.18
CA ASN A 349 -13.76 19.15 18.44
C ASN A 349 -14.31 20.59 18.60
N LEU A 350 -14.14 21.45 17.59
CA LEU A 350 -14.66 22.82 17.60
C LEU A 350 -16.15 22.93 17.25
N GLN A 351 -16.82 21.80 17.01
CA GLN A 351 -18.28 21.72 16.96
C GLN A 351 -18.90 21.69 18.36
N ASP A 352 -18.11 21.42 19.39
CA ASP A 352 -18.55 21.56 20.78
C ASP A 352 -18.71 23.07 21.14
N PRO A 353 -19.90 23.54 21.53
CA PRO A 353 -20.13 24.96 21.80
C PRO A 353 -19.33 25.53 22.98
N GLN A 354 -18.86 24.69 23.90
CA GLN A 354 -18.02 25.10 25.02
C GLN A 354 -16.56 25.25 24.57
N ILE A 355 -16.02 24.27 23.84
CA ILE A 355 -14.66 24.32 23.31
C ILE A 355 -14.53 25.46 22.30
N ARG A 356 -15.54 25.69 21.45
CA ARG A 356 -15.57 26.77 20.47
C ARG A 356 -15.43 28.17 21.09
N LYS A 357 -15.78 28.33 22.38
CA LYS A 357 -15.65 29.59 23.13
C LYS A 357 -14.28 29.76 23.80
N PHE A 358 -13.39 28.76 23.74
CA PHE A 358 -12.08 28.86 24.36
C PHE A 358 -11.24 29.97 23.69
N PRO A 359 -10.69 30.93 24.46
CA PRO A 359 -9.99 32.08 23.89
C PRO A 359 -8.87 31.72 22.90
N ASN A 360 -8.13 30.65 23.18
CA ASN A 360 -7.00 30.21 22.36
C ASN A 360 -7.38 29.51 21.05
N TYR A 361 -8.67 29.18 20.87
CA TYR A 361 -9.19 28.56 19.65
C TYR A 361 -9.87 29.57 18.73
N LYS A 362 -9.95 30.86 19.12
CA LYS A 362 -10.58 31.92 18.33
C LYS A 362 -10.12 31.94 16.87
N HIS A 363 -8.82 31.83 16.60
CA HIS A 363 -8.32 31.86 15.22
C HIS A 363 -8.67 30.59 14.43
N LYS A 364 -8.73 29.42 15.08
CA LYS A 364 -9.18 28.17 14.45
C LYS A 364 -10.66 28.24 14.08
N VAL A 365 -11.48 28.75 15.00
CA VAL A 365 -12.90 29.04 14.77
C VAL A 365 -13.10 30.00 13.59
N GLN A 366 -12.32 31.08 13.52
CA GLN A 366 -12.35 32.01 12.39
C GLN A 366 -11.99 31.33 11.06
N VAL A 367 -11.02 30.41 11.05
CA VAL A 367 -10.64 29.64 9.87
C VAL A 367 -11.77 28.72 9.41
N GLU A 368 -12.41 27.97 10.31
CA GLU A 368 -13.57 27.13 9.97
C GLU A 368 -14.70 27.95 9.33
N GLU A 369 -15.12 29.03 10.01
CA GLU A 369 -16.20 29.90 9.51
C GLU A 369 -15.85 30.55 8.18
N TYR A 370 -14.58 30.91 7.98
CA TYR A 370 -14.10 31.46 6.71
C TYR A 370 -14.17 30.41 5.60
N LEU A 371 -13.67 29.21 5.85
CA LEU A 371 -13.64 28.12 4.88
C LEU A 371 -15.06 27.69 4.48
N GLU A 372 -15.99 27.61 5.42
CA GLU A 372 -17.42 27.34 5.14
C GLU A 372 -18.05 28.40 4.23
N ARG A 373 -17.77 29.69 4.49
CA ARG A 373 -18.24 30.78 3.62
C ARG A 373 -17.62 30.70 2.23
N LYS A 374 -16.33 30.39 2.13
CA LYS A 374 -15.62 30.22 0.86
C LYS A 374 -16.17 29.04 0.07
N ALA A 375 -16.46 27.93 0.75
CA ALA A 375 -17.02 26.73 0.12
C ALA A 375 -18.39 26.99 -0.53
N ARG A 376 -19.26 27.75 0.15
CA ARG A 376 -20.57 28.15 -0.39
C ARG A 376 -20.49 29.09 -1.61
N SER A 377 -19.39 29.83 -1.77
CA SER A 377 -19.29 30.91 -2.78
C SER A 377 -18.34 30.63 -3.93
N HIS A 378 -17.37 29.73 -3.78
CA HIS A 378 -16.28 29.52 -4.75
C HIS A 378 -15.99 28.04 -5.05
N GLY A 379 -16.84 27.11 -4.60
CA GLY A 379 -16.76 25.69 -4.97
C GLY A 379 -15.62 24.89 -4.32
N ILE A 380 -14.72 25.53 -3.56
CA ILE A 380 -13.72 24.82 -2.74
C ILE A 380 -14.43 23.99 -1.66
N THR A 381 -13.96 22.78 -1.42
CA THR A 381 -14.52 21.87 -0.40
C THR A 381 -13.55 21.70 0.75
N TYR A 382 -14.02 21.26 1.91
CA TYR A 382 -13.19 21.10 3.10
C TYR A 382 -13.47 19.85 3.91
N THR A 383 -12.52 19.50 4.79
CA THR A 383 -12.71 18.49 5.83
C THR A 383 -11.93 18.90 7.08
N TYR A 384 -12.57 18.88 8.25
CA TYR A 384 -11.91 19.08 9.55
C TYR A 384 -11.58 17.72 10.16
N ILE A 385 -10.39 17.54 10.76
CA ILE A 385 -9.97 16.24 11.31
C ILE A 385 -9.82 16.36 12.83
N TYR A 386 -10.88 16.04 13.57
CA TYR A 386 -10.83 16.07 15.02
C TYR A 386 -10.34 14.73 15.58
N ASN A 387 -9.31 14.82 16.41
CA ASN A 387 -8.61 13.65 16.96
C ASN A 387 -8.34 13.75 18.47
N ASN A 388 -8.88 14.79 19.10
CA ASN A 388 -8.72 15.17 20.50
C ASN A 388 -7.26 15.41 20.94
N VAL A 389 -6.50 14.34 21.22
CA VAL A 389 -5.14 14.42 21.76
C VAL A 389 -4.19 13.46 21.06
N PHE A 390 -2.97 13.94 20.78
CA PHE A 390 -1.84 13.10 20.35
C PHE A 390 -1.20 12.44 21.56
N ILE A 391 -1.51 11.16 21.81
CA ILE A 391 -1.10 10.48 23.04
C ILE A 391 0.41 10.26 23.11
N ASP A 392 1.03 9.92 21.99
CA ASP A 392 2.47 9.77 21.84
C ASP A 392 3.20 11.09 22.16
N LEU A 393 2.78 12.19 21.53
CA LEU A 393 3.35 13.51 21.80
C LEU A 393 3.13 13.93 23.25
N SER A 394 1.94 13.68 23.81
CA SER A 394 1.62 14.07 25.19
C SER A 394 2.44 13.33 26.23
N ILE A 395 2.88 12.11 25.94
CA ILE A 395 3.79 11.33 26.78
C ILE A 395 5.24 11.76 26.54
N GLU A 396 5.64 11.98 25.28
CA GLU A 396 6.98 12.49 24.93
C GLU A 396 7.28 13.82 25.67
N THR A 397 6.29 14.71 25.75
CA THR A 397 6.40 16.03 26.39
C THR A 397 6.00 16.08 27.87
N GLY A 398 5.69 14.95 28.52
CA GLY A 398 5.40 14.92 29.96
C GLY A 398 4.05 15.51 30.39
N VAL A 399 3.11 15.65 29.44
CA VAL A 399 1.79 16.28 29.66
C VAL A 399 0.82 15.31 30.31
N VAL A 400 0.87 14.03 29.92
CA VAL A 400 0.07 12.96 30.52
C VAL A 400 0.93 12.09 31.43
N LEU A 401 2.04 11.57 30.90
CA LEU A 401 3.03 10.81 31.65
C LEU A 401 4.42 11.38 31.41
N ASP A 402 5.17 11.58 32.48
CA ASP A 402 6.61 11.70 32.45
C ASP A 402 7.18 10.32 32.79
N LEU A 403 7.64 9.61 31.75
CA LEU A 403 8.15 8.24 31.89
C LEU A 403 9.50 8.18 32.63
N GLU A 404 10.32 9.22 32.53
CA GLU A 404 11.65 9.29 33.15
C GLU A 404 11.52 9.63 34.64
N GLY A 405 10.78 10.69 34.95
CA GLY A 405 10.46 11.09 36.32
C GLY A 405 9.39 10.21 37.00
N ARG A 406 8.83 9.22 36.27
CA ARG A 406 7.77 8.31 36.73
C ARG A 406 6.59 9.04 37.36
N LYS A 407 6.20 10.14 36.73
CA LYS A 407 5.13 11.02 37.18
C LYS A 407 3.95 10.92 36.24
N ALA A 408 2.78 10.65 36.80
CA ALA A 408 1.52 10.67 36.06
C ALA A 408 0.72 11.89 36.46
N ARG A 409 0.42 12.78 35.52
CA ARG A 409 -0.51 13.88 35.76
C ARG A 409 -1.91 13.34 35.54
N LEU A 410 -2.80 13.49 36.50
CA LEU A 410 -4.18 12.99 36.48
C LEU A 410 -5.15 14.17 36.52
N TYR A 411 -5.73 14.50 35.36
CA TYR A 411 -6.65 15.62 35.22
C TYR A 411 -8.03 15.19 35.70
N ASN A 412 -8.60 15.91 36.67
CA ASN A 412 -9.87 15.58 37.34
C ASN A 412 -9.92 14.09 37.80
N GLY A 413 -8.80 13.58 38.33
CA GLY A 413 -8.69 12.19 38.80
C GLY A 413 -8.33 11.15 37.74
N GLY A 414 -8.30 11.51 36.46
CA GLY A 414 -7.75 10.70 35.37
C GLY A 414 -8.47 9.38 35.08
N LYS A 415 -9.70 9.21 35.59
CA LYS A 415 -10.53 8.01 35.41
C LYS A 415 -11.38 8.04 34.14
N ARG A 416 -11.60 9.22 33.57
CA ARG A 416 -12.42 9.40 32.38
C ARG A 416 -11.64 8.94 31.15
N ALA A 417 -12.23 8.06 30.35
CA ALA A 417 -11.66 7.69 29.06
C ALA A 417 -11.78 8.87 28.07
N VAL A 418 -10.82 9.06 27.19
CA VAL A 418 -10.88 10.11 26.16
C VAL A 418 -10.42 9.55 24.82
N SER A 419 -10.93 10.13 23.73
CA SER A 419 -10.44 9.82 22.39
C SER A 419 -8.97 10.22 22.30
N MET A 420 -8.14 9.37 21.73
CA MET A 420 -6.73 9.65 21.52
C MET A 420 -6.20 8.99 20.27
N ILE A 421 -5.18 9.58 19.66
CA ILE A 421 -4.54 9.08 18.45
C ILE A 421 -3.02 9.25 18.57
N THR A 422 -2.23 8.48 17.82
CA THR A 422 -0.81 8.79 17.63
C THR A 422 -0.61 9.74 16.43
N MET A 423 0.46 10.54 16.41
CA MET A 423 0.73 11.42 15.27
C MET A 423 0.89 10.67 13.94
N PRO A 424 1.57 9.49 13.85
CA PRO A 424 1.63 8.71 12.62
C PRO A 424 0.25 8.31 12.11
N THR A 425 -0.70 8.00 12.99
CA THR A 425 -2.05 7.60 12.57
C THR A 425 -2.90 8.78 12.16
N ALA A 426 -2.74 9.94 12.80
CA ALA A 426 -3.34 11.17 12.31
C ALA A 426 -2.83 11.54 10.90
N ALA A 427 -1.54 11.30 10.61
CA ALA A 427 -1.01 11.47 9.26
C ALA A 427 -1.65 10.50 8.25
N ARG A 428 -1.85 9.23 8.61
CA ARG A 428 -2.61 8.26 7.77
C ARG A 428 -4.07 8.67 7.58
N ALA A 429 -4.70 9.25 8.60
CA ALA A 429 -6.07 9.75 8.49
C ALA A 429 -6.18 10.87 7.42
N VAL A 430 -5.17 11.73 7.27
CA VAL A 430 -5.14 12.73 6.18
C VAL A 430 -5.15 12.07 4.80
N VAL A 431 -4.33 11.04 4.59
CA VAL A 431 -4.28 10.28 3.33
C VAL A 431 -5.66 9.66 3.04
N ALA A 432 -6.27 9.05 4.05
CA ALA A 432 -7.60 8.44 3.95
C ALA A 432 -8.70 9.47 3.67
N VAL A 433 -8.65 10.66 4.26
CA VAL A 433 -9.61 11.74 3.98
C VAL A 433 -9.53 12.20 2.53
N LEU A 434 -8.33 12.38 1.99
CA LEU A 434 -8.16 12.76 0.58
C LEU A 434 -8.63 11.68 -0.38
N LYS A 435 -8.51 10.42 0.02
CA LYS A 435 -8.99 9.26 -0.72
C LYS A 435 -10.52 9.16 -0.72
N HIS A 436 -11.15 9.34 0.43
CA HIS A 436 -12.60 9.38 0.63
C HIS A 436 -13.12 10.82 0.52
N SER A 437 -12.70 11.53 -0.53
CA SER A 437 -12.91 12.96 -0.66
C SER A 437 -14.40 13.31 -0.72
N GLU A 438 -15.22 12.52 -1.42
CA GLU A 438 -16.66 12.76 -1.50
C GLU A 438 -17.37 12.46 -0.16
N GLU A 439 -17.04 11.36 0.50
CA GLU A 439 -17.66 10.97 1.78
C GLU A 439 -17.29 11.92 2.93
N THR A 440 -16.16 12.61 2.82
CA THR A 440 -15.64 13.56 3.82
C THR A 440 -15.87 15.03 3.45
N LYS A 441 -16.58 15.29 2.35
CA LYS A 441 -16.83 16.62 1.78
C LYS A 441 -17.64 17.50 2.71
N ASN A 442 -17.11 18.69 2.99
CA ASN A 442 -17.74 19.80 3.72
C ASN A 442 -18.29 19.40 5.10
N ARG A 443 -17.58 18.51 5.80
CA ARG A 443 -17.95 18.08 7.14
C ARG A 443 -16.71 17.78 8.00
N PRO A 444 -16.85 17.77 9.33
CA PRO A 444 -15.82 17.20 10.19
C PRO A 444 -15.78 15.67 10.08
N VAL A 445 -14.60 15.11 10.33
CA VAL A 445 -14.38 13.70 10.63
C VAL A 445 -13.82 13.56 12.04
N TYR A 446 -14.23 12.49 12.72
CA TYR A 446 -13.82 12.17 14.08
C TYR A 446 -12.98 10.89 14.06
N VAL A 447 -11.72 10.98 14.48
CA VAL A 447 -10.78 9.85 14.42
C VAL A 447 -10.10 9.63 15.77
N HIS A 448 -9.93 8.36 16.14
CA HIS A 448 -9.11 7.98 17.29
C HIS A 448 -8.50 6.60 17.09
N GLU A 449 -7.42 6.30 17.78
CA GLU A 449 -6.93 4.92 17.91
C GLU A 449 -7.32 4.32 19.26
N GLY A 450 -7.64 5.14 20.25
CA GLY A 450 -8.00 4.64 21.57
C GLY A 450 -9.07 5.47 22.23
N LEU A 451 -9.87 4.79 23.05
CA LEU A 451 -10.74 5.41 24.05
C LEU A 451 -10.27 4.88 25.41
N MET A 452 -9.37 5.62 26.06
CA MET A 452 -8.71 5.17 27.30
C MET A 452 -8.54 6.33 28.27
N SER A 453 -8.51 6.00 29.56
CA SER A 453 -8.26 6.94 30.65
C SER A 453 -6.77 7.09 30.95
N GLN A 454 -6.41 8.18 31.63
CA GLN A 454 -5.03 8.40 32.08
C GLN A 454 -4.57 7.30 33.05
N LYS A 455 -5.48 6.76 33.87
CA LYS A 455 -5.17 5.63 34.75
C LYS A 455 -4.93 4.32 34.00
N GLU A 456 -5.64 4.07 32.91
CA GLU A 456 -5.38 2.89 32.06
C GLU A 456 -4.01 3.00 31.36
N ILE A 457 -3.70 4.17 30.80
CA ILE A 457 -2.37 4.43 30.20
C ILE A 457 -1.26 4.27 31.25
N LEU A 458 -1.45 4.80 32.46
CA LEU A 458 -0.52 4.61 33.58
C LEU A 458 -0.37 3.13 33.96
N GLY A 459 -1.47 2.37 33.96
CA GLY A 459 -1.43 0.92 34.18
C GLY A 459 -0.53 0.21 33.17
N HIS A 460 -0.67 0.54 31.89
CA HIS A 460 0.21 0.01 30.84
C HIS A 460 1.67 0.48 30.98
N ALA A 461 1.91 1.72 31.38
CA ALA A 461 3.27 2.21 31.64
C ALA A 461 3.94 1.48 32.80
N LYS A 462 3.20 1.15 33.87
CA LYS A 462 3.67 0.30 34.99
C LYS A 462 3.98 -1.13 34.57
N GLU A 463 3.29 -1.66 33.56
CA GLU A 463 3.61 -2.98 32.98
C GLU A 463 4.90 -2.94 32.13
N VAL A 464 5.17 -1.84 31.42
CA VAL A 464 6.35 -1.68 30.54
C VAL A 464 7.61 -1.32 31.34
N ILE A 465 7.50 -0.42 32.32
CA ILE A 465 8.59 0.03 33.17
C ILE A 465 8.47 -0.72 34.50
N SER A 466 9.19 -1.83 34.63
CA SER A 466 9.17 -2.65 35.85
C SER A 466 10.02 -2.03 36.97
N GLY A 467 9.51 -2.12 38.20
CA GLY A 467 10.19 -1.71 39.43
C GLY A 467 10.13 -0.20 39.72
N GLY A 468 9.98 0.16 41.01
CA GLY A 468 9.96 1.51 41.59
C GLY A 468 8.61 2.25 41.54
N GLU A 469 8.50 3.32 42.35
CA GLU A 469 7.22 4.01 42.60
C GLU A 469 6.86 5.03 41.52
N TRP A 470 5.56 5.18 41.27
CA TRP A 470 5.01 6.20 40.38
C TRP A 470 4.32 7.29 41.19
N HIS A 471 4.62 8.55 40.89
CA HIS A 471 3.97 9.69 41.53
C HIS A 471 2.73 10.13 40.73
N GLU A 472 1.55 9.96 41.31
CA GLU A 472 0.29 10.47 40.75
C GLU A 472 0.04 11.92 41.20
N GLU A 473 0.22 12.89 40.31
CA GLU A 473 -0.12 14.30 40.53
C GLU A 473 -1.59 14.55 40.16
N GLN A 474 -2.42 14.92 41.14
CA GLN A 474 -3.79 15.33 40.89
C GLN A 474 -3.84 16.77 40.38
N VAL A 475 -4.49 16.98 39.24
CA VAL A 475 -4.66 18.32 38.65
C VAL A 475 -6.14 18.59 38.47
N HIS A 476 -6.67 19.55 39.23
CA HIS A 476 -8.03 20.05 39.08
C HIS A 476 -8.07 21.11 37.99
N LEU A 477 -8.74 20.83 36.87
CA LEU A 477 -8.69 21.67 35.67
C LEU A 477 -9.30 23.06 35.90
N GLU A 478 -10.33 23.15 36.75
CA GLU A 478 -10.98 24.41 37.11
C GLU A 478 -10.05 25.31 37.93
N GLU A 479 -9.23 24.73 38.80
CA GLU A 479 -8.23 25.45 39.59
C GLU A 479 -7.04 25.87 38.72
N LEU A 480 -6.58 24.97 37.86
CA LEU A 480 -5.51 25.22 36.90
C LEU A 480 -5.86 26.39 35.96
N GLU A 481 -7.10 26.42 35.46
CA GLU A 481 -7.60 27.54 34.66
C GLU A 481 -7.62 28.84 35.45
N LYS A 482 -8.23 28.86 36.64
CA LYS A 482 -8.26 30.08 37.48
C LYS A 482 -6.87 30.62 37.77
N HIS A 483 -5.94 29.74 38.15
CA HIS A 483 -4.57 30.12 38.51
C HIS A 483 -3.80 30.72 37.33
N LEU A 484 -3.87 30.08 36.16
CA LEU A 484 -3.08 30.49 34.99
C LEU A 484 -3.74 31.62 34.19
N VAL A 485 -5.07 31.73 34.20
CA VAL A 485 -5.78 32.91 33.65
C VAL A 485 -5.53 34.14 34.52
N ALA A 486 -5.50 34.00 35.85
CA ALA A 486 -5.15 35.12 36.74
C ALA A 486 -3.72 35.63 36.56
N GLN A 487 -2.79 34.78 36.11
CA GLN A 487 -1.40 35.16 35.79
C GLN A 487 -1.23 35.71 34.36
N ALA A 488 -2.28 35.72 33.54
CA ALA A 488 -2.22 36.13 32.14
C ALA A 488 -2.21 37.65 31.92
N THR A 489 -2.18 38.47 32.97
CA THR A 489 -2.04 39.93 32.85
C THR A 489 -0.57 40.33 32.74
N VAL A 490 -0.13 40.71 31.52
CA VAL A 490 0.61 41.95 31.19
C VAL A 490 1.21 41.90 29.76
N ASP A 491 1.56 40.73 29.17
CA ASP A 491 2.19 40.66 27.84
C ASP A 491 1.75 39.45 26.96
N GLY A 492 0.44 39.33 26.70
CA GLY A 492 -0.09 38.30 25.79
C GLY A 492 -0.03 36.85 26.33
N PRO A 493 -0.65 35.87 25.62
CA PRO A 493 -0.76 34.51 26.14
C PRO A 493 0.60 33.80 26.16
N LYS A 494 1.21 33.67 27.34
CA LYS A 494 2.37 32.78 27.59
C LYS A 494 2.01 31.33 27.20
N MET A 495 3.01 30.53 26.82
CA MET A 495 2.87 29.09 26.50
C MET A 495 2.01 28.30 27.50
N GLY A 496 2.02 28.68 28.79
CA GLY A 496 1.21 28.06 29.84
C GLY A 496 -0.30 28.19 29.62
N VAL A 497 -0.83 29.32 29.15
CA VAL A 497 -2.29 29.54 29.01
C VAL A 497 -2.87 28.70 27.87
N PHE A 498 -2.13 28.54 26.76
CA PHE A 498 -2.51 27.63 25.67
C PHE A 498 -2.64 26.19 26.17
N HIS A 499 -1.63 25.74 26.91
CA HIS A 499 -1.57 24.39 27.43
C HIS A 499 -2.79 24.06 28.31
N VAL A 500 -3.24 25.01 29.13
CA VAL A 500 -4.45 24.86 29.97
C VAL A 500 -5.68 24.56 29.15
N TYR A 501 -5.98 25.36 28.14
CA TYR A 501 -7.21 25.17 27.35
C TYR A 501 -7.14 23.92 26.47
N ALA A 502 -5.95 23.54 25.99
CA ALA A 502 -5.74 22.28 25.28
C ALA A 502 -6.01 21.07 26.19
N VAL A 503 -5.43 21.05 27.39
CA VAL A 503 -5.63 19.99 28.39
C VAL A 503 -7.06 19.98 28.90
N LYS A 504 -7.63 21.15 29.22
CA LYS A 504 -9.03 21.29 29.64
C LYS A 504 -9.97 20.75 28.58
N GLY A 505 -9.75 21.09 27.31
CA GLY A 505 -10.51 20.53 26.20
C GLY A 505 -10.37 19.01 26.10
N ALA A 506 -9.13 18.51 26.18
CA ALA A 506 -8.82 17.11 25.95
C ALA A 506 -9.31 16.17 27.06
N PHE A 507 -9.32 16.64 28.33
CA PHE A 507 -9.57 15.81 29.52
C PHE A 507 -10.69 16.32 30.42
N GLY A 508 -11.25 17.51 30.16
CA GLY A 508 -12.29 18.11 30.99
C GLY A 508 -13.64 17.39 30.89
N ASP A 509 -14.42 17.51 31.94
CA ASP A 509 -15.73 16.86 32.04
C ASP A 509 -16.79 17.58 31.20
N GLY A 510 -17.67 16.79 30.57
CA GLY A 510 -18.81 17.32 29.80
C GLY A 510 -18.46 17.96 28.46
N LEU A 511 -17.21 17.81 28.00
CA LEU A 511 -16.74 18.31 26.71
C LEU A 511 -16.71 17.20 25.65
N GLY A 512 -16.78 17.57 24.38
CA GLY A 512 -16.75 16.69 23.19
C GLY A 512 -15.40 16.02 22.93
N ASN A 513 -14.78 15.44 23.96
CA ASN A 513 -13.48 14.76 23.94
C ASN A 513 -13.58 13.23 23.97
N GLN A 514 -14.81 12.69 24.04
CA GLN A 514 -15.12 11.29 23.81
C GLN A 514 -15.97 11.20 22.54
N TYR A 515 -15.43 10.58 21.51
CA TYR A 515 -16.15 10.38 20.25
C TYR A 515 -16.95 9.08 20.36
N GLY A 516 -18.28 9.20 20.43
CA GLY A 516 -19.18 8.04 20.47
C GLY A 516 -19.25 7.32 19.11
N GLU A 517 -19.27 8.10 18.03
CA GLU A 517 -19.16 7.60 16.65
C GLU A 517 -17.88 8.18 16.03
N THR A 518 -17.18 7.36 15.23
CA THR A 518 -15.95 7.76 14.54
C THR A 518 -15.99 7.40 13.07
N ASP A 519 -15.22 8.12 12.27
CA ASP A 519 -14.97 7.83 10.86
C ASP A 519 -13.91 6.75 10.67
N ASN A 520 -13.49 6.05 11.72
CA ASN A 520 -12.41 5.06 11.68
C ASN A 520 -12.65 3.97 10.63
N GLN A 521 -13.88 3.45 10.53
CA GLN A 521 -14.21 2.41 9.54
C GLN A 521 -14.05 2.94 8.11
N LEU A 522 -14.58 4.13 7.83
CA LEU A 522 -14.45 4.81 6.54
C LEU A 522 -12.98 5.04 6.20
N LEU A 523 -12.19 5.49 7.18
CA LEU A 523 -10.81 5.91 6.98
C LEU A 523 -9.78 4.78 7.18
N GLY A 524 -10.23 3.55 7.45
CA GLY A 524 -9.36 2.40 7.69
C GLY A 524 -8.49 2.50 8.96
N ILE A 525 -8.89 3.32 9.93
CA ILE A 525 -8.15 3.50 11.19
C ILE A 525 -8.53 2.40 12.17
N GLN A 526 -7.52 1.62 12.58
CA GLN A 526 -7.71 0.51 13.51
C GLN A 526 -7.47 0.95 14.95
N PRO A 527 -8.26 0.48 15.92
CA PRO A 527 -7.99 0.72 17.33
C PRO A 527 -6.63 0.16 17.77
N LEU A 528 -5.97 0.85 18.69
CA LEU A 528 -4.74 0.41 19.33
C LEU A 528 -5.05 -0.79 20.25
N SER A 529 -4.40 -1.92 20.00
CA SER A 529 -4.46 -3.05 20.93
C SER A 529 -3.67 -2.74 22.22
N LYS A 530 -3.93 -3.50 23.30
CA LYS A 530 -3.14 -3.41 24.53
C LYS A 530 -1.63 -3.52 24.27
N GLU A 531 -1.22 -4.45 23.42
CA GLU A 531 0.19 -4.61 23.04
C GLU A 531 0.69 -3.46 22.14
N GLY A 532 -0.20 -2.87 21.33
CA GLY A 532 0.09 -1.63 20.61
C GLY A 532 0.40 -0.46 21.53
N VAL A 533 -0.38 -0.29 22.62
CA VAL A 533 -0.11 0.75 23.65
C VAL A 533 1.27 0.54 24.27
N LYS A 534 1.59 -0.70 24.68
CA LYS A 534 2.88 -1.02 25.27
C LYS A 534 4.05 -0.79 24.33
N LYS A 535 3.90 -1.17 23.05
CA LYS A 535 4.92 -0.96 22.03
C LYS A 535 5.17 0.53 21.78
N MET A 536 4.11 1.35 21.76
CA MET A 536 4.23 2.80 21.68
C MET A 536 5.01 3.34 22.88
N LEU A 537 4.64 2.96 24.11
CA LEU A 537 5.34 3.37 25.33
C LEU A 537 6.82 2.97 25.31
N ALA A 538 7.12 1.71 24.98
CA ALA A 538 8.49 1.21 24.87
C ALA A 538 9.29 1.97 23.79
N GLY A 539 8.67 2.30 22.67
CA GLY A 539 9.27 3.10 21.60
C GLY A 539 9.62 4.53 22.04
N ILE A 540 8.77 5.16 22.86
CA ILE A 540 9.06 6.50 23.42
C ILE A 540 10.25 6.43 24.39
N ILE A 541 10.32 5.39 25.22
CA ILE A 541 11.45 5.18 26.14
C ILE A 541 12.75 5.01 25.35
N ALA A 542 12.75 4.20 24.30
CA ALA A 542 13.95 3.92 23.51
C ALA A 542 14.51 5.14 22.74
N LYS A 543 13.73 6.21 22.57
CA LYS A 543 14.17 7.46 21.91
C LYS A 543 14.85 8.45 22.86
N LYS A 544 14.63 8.30 24.17
CA LYS A 544 15.23 9.13 25.22
C LYS A 544 16.45 8.41 25.79
#